data_AF-A0A090HX88-F1
#
_entry.id   AF-A0A090HX88-F1
#
_cell.length_a   1.000
_cell.length_b   1.000
_cell.length_c   1.000
_cell.angle_alpha   90.00
_cell.angle_beta   90.00
_cell.angle_gamma   90.00
#
_symmetry.space_group_name_H-M   'P 1'
#
loop_
_entity.id
_entity.type
_entity.pdbx_description
1 polymer ?
#
loop_
_entity_poly.entity_id
_entity_poly.type
_entity_poly.pdbx_seq_one_letter_code
_entity_poly.pdbx_strand_id
1 'polypeptide(L)' 'MKLPKKIEVTSVVKVTYEADDNPFLPNRIIQEFWTLDGRKIGRLDLLDQFPFIKDADSNTKYSDER' A
#
# COMPACT_ATOMS: atom_id res chain seq x y z
N MET A 1 -24.48 -7.81 -4.74
CA MET A 1 -23.74 -6.62 -5.24
C MET A 1 -23.98 -5.46 -4.28
N LYS A 2 -22.94 -4.80 -3.77
CA LYS A 2 -23.13 -3.59 -2.95
C LYS A 2 -23.22 -2.39 -3.89
N LEU A 3 -24.38 -1.73 -3.93
CA LEU A 3 -24.57 -0.51 -4.72
C LEU A 3 -24.26 0.71 -3.83
N PRO A 4 -23.44 1.67 -4.29
CA PRO A 4 -23.19 2.90 -3.54
C PRO A 4 -24.49 3.69 -3.43
N LYS A 5 -24.80 4.16 -2.21
CA LYS A 5 -26.04 4.92 -1.94
C LYS A 5 -25.89 6.42 -2.21
N LYS A 6 -24.67 6.96 -2.08
CA LYS A 6 -24.35 8.39 -2.25
C LYS A 6 -22.86 8.54 -2.55
N ILE A 7 -22.51 9.55 -3.33
CA ILE A 7 -21.14 10.03 -3.52
C ILE A 7 -21.08 11.45 -2.93
N GLU A 8 -20.02 11.75 -2.20
CA GLU A 8 -19.81 13.05 -1.56
C GLU A 8 -18.34 13.47 -1.71
N VAL A 9 -18.11 14.76 -1.96
CA VAL A 9 -16.77 15.34 -1.93
C VAL A 9 -16.49 15.80 -0.51
N THR A 10 -15.41 15.30 0.07
CA THR A 10 -15.01 15.62 1.44
C THR A 10 -13.53 15.93 1.53
N SER A 11 -13.15 16.75 2.51
CA SER A 11 -11.76 17.06 2.80
C SER A 11 -11.11 15.94 3.61
N VAL A 12 -9.87 15.60 3.25
CA VAL A 12 -9.09 14.54 3.89
C VAL A 12 -7.70 15.05 4.23
N VAL A 13 -7.07 14.47 5.25
CA VAL A 13 -5.64 14.62 5.50
C VAL A 13 -4.91 13.63 4.62
N LYS A 14 -3.98 14.11 3.81
CA LYS A 14 -3.04 13.28 3.05
C LYS A 14 -1.71 13.22 3.79
N VAL A 15 -1.33 12.03 4.23
CA VAL A 15 -0.01 11.75 4.81
C VAL A 15 0.84 11.08 3.75
N THR A 16 2.07 11.55 3.58
CA THR A 16 3.01 10.99 2.60
C THR A 16 4.30 10.64 3.33
N TYR A 17 4.78 9.42 3.14
CA TYR A 17 6.03 8.95 3.73
C TYR A 17 6.79 8.06 2.75
N GLU A 18 8.10 8.00 2.93
CA GLU A 18 8.97 7.07 2.26
C GLU A 18 9.01 5.75 3.03
N ALA A 19 8.84 4.63 2.33
CA ALA A 19 9.05 3.30 2.85
C ALA A 19 10.37 2.76 2.33
N ASP A 20 11.24 2.43 3.29
CA ASP A 20 12.50 1.72 3.15
C ASP A 20 12.45 0.54 4.15
N ASP A 21 11.43 -0.30 3.99
CA ASP A 21 11.09 -1.41 4.89
C ASP A 21 11.69 -2.75 4.44
N ASN A 22 12.20 -2.83 3.21
CA ASN A 22 12.79 -4.05 2.66
C ASN A 22 13.98 -3.70 1.76
N PRO A 23 15.19 -4.21 2.07
CA PRO A 23 16.41 -3.91 1.30
C PRO A 23 16.40 -4.47 -0.13
N PHE A 24 15.48 -5.38 -0.45
CA PHE A 24 15.32 -5.96 -1.78
C PHE A 24 14.25 -5.27 -2.62
N LEU A 25 13.50 -4.34 -2.03
CA LEU A 25 12.49 -3.55 -2.72
C LEU A 25 12.99 -2.12 -2.93
N PRO A 26 12.59 -1.47 -4.03
CA PRO A 26 12.89 -0.06 -4.21
C PRO A 26 12.20 0.76 -3.13
N ASN A 27 12.91 1.78 -2.64
CA ASN A 27 12.32 2.82 -1.80
C ASN A 27 11.11 3.39 -2.51
N ARG A 28 9.99 3.48 -1.79
CA ARG A 28 8.71 3.86 -2.38
C ARG A 28 7.99 4.89 -1.55
N ILE A 29 7.17 5.67 -2.21
CA ILE A 29 6.31 6.64 -1.55
C ILE A 29 4.98 5.98 -1.27
N ILE A 30 4.58 5.96 0.00
CA ILE A 30 3.26 5.53 0.43
C ILE A 30 2.46 6.77 0.80
N GLN A 31 1.20 6.78 0.36
CA GLN A 31 0.25 7.83 0.69
C GLN A 31 -0.90 7.23 1.48
N GLU A 32 -1.25 7.86 2.58
CA GLU A 32 -2.44 7.52 3.36
C GLU A 32 -3.41 8.69 3.41
N PHE A 33 -4.70 8.35 3.41
CA PHE A 33 -5.79 9.31 3.44
C PHE A 33 -6.60 9.08 4.70
N TRP A 34 -6.76 10.14 5.48
CA TRP A 34 -7.42 10.12 6.77
C TRP A 34 -8.54 11.16 6.80
N THR A 35 -9.61 10.88 7.52
CA THR A 35 -10.60 11.89 7.87
C THR A 35 -9.98 12.90 8.85
N LEU A 36 -10.59 14.08 8.95
CA LEU A 36 -10.13 15.13 9.87
C LEU A 36 -10.27 14.73 11.35
N ASP A 37 -11.14 13.76 11.67
CA ASP A 37 -11.28 13.17 13.01
C ASP A 37 -10.33 11.98 13.26
N GLY A 38 -9.39 11.72 12.35
CA GLY A 38 -8.31 10.74 12.55
C GLY A 38 -8.66 9.29 12.20
N ARG A 39 -9.67 9.05 11.34
CA ARG A 39 -9.99 7.70 10.83
C ARG A 39 -9.33 7.46 9.48
N LYS A 40 -8.67 6.31 9.31
CA LYS A 40 -8.03 5.93 8.04
C LYS A 40 -9.08 5.53 7.00
N ILE A 41 -9.04 6.18 5.85
CA ILE A 41 -9.95 5.94 4.72
C ILE A 41 -9.30 5.01 3.69
N GLY A 42 -8.00 5.19 3.45
CA GLY A 42 -7.29 4.42 2.44
C GLY A 42 -5.79 4.60 2.48
N ARG A 43 -5.12 3.74 1.72
CA ARG A 43 -3.68 3.74 1.47
C ARG A 43 -3.46 3.53 -0.03
N LEU A 44 -2.49 4.25 -0.58
CA LEU A 44 -1.95 4.03 -1.90
C LEU A 44 -0.47 3.65 -1.75
N ASP A 45 -0.17 2.42 -2.13
CA ASP A 45 1.19 1.92 -2.29
C ASP A 45 1.30 1.37 -3.71
N LEU A 46 2.23 1.88 -4.52
CA LEU A 46 2.39 1.45 -5.90
C LEU A 46 2.82 -0.02 -6.02
N LEU A 47 3.32 -0.62 -4.93
CA LEU A 47 3.63 -2.04 -4.89
C LEU A 47 2.45 -2.91 -4.46
N ASP A 48 1.33 -2.34 -3.97
CA ASP A 48 0.15 -3.14 -3.56
C ASP A 48 -0.46 -3.94 -4.72
N GLN A 49 -0.25 -3.49 -5.96
CA GLN A 49 -0.71 -4.17 -7.18
C GLN A 49 0.13 -5.40 -7.56
N PHE A 50 1.30 -5.60 -6.92
CA PHE A 50 2.18 -6.73 -7.18
C PHE A 50 2.11 -7.73 -6.01
N PRO A 51 1.17 -8.70 -6.03
CA PRO A 51 1.00 -9.65 -4.94
C PRO A 51 2.27 -10.47 -4.64
N PHE A 52 3.11 -10.72 -5.66
CA PHE A 52 4.39 -11.42 -5.53
C PHE A 52 5.40 -10.73 -4.60
N ILE A 53 5.22 -9.44 -4.31
CA ILE A 53 6.09 -8.68 -3.42
C ILE A 53 5.63 -8.81 -1.95
N LYS A 54 4.37 -9.21 -1.70
CA LYS A 54 3.83 -9.39 -0.34
C LYS A 54 4.27 -10.69 0.33
N ASP A 55 4.67 -11.69 -0.45
CA ASP A 55 5.03 -13.04 0.01
C ASP A 55 6.55 -13.31 0.00
N ALA A 56 7.39 -12.29 -0.22
CA ALA A 56 8.85 -12.46 -0.23
C ALA A 56 9.42 -12.87 1.14
N ASP A 57 8.63 -12.75 2.22
CA ASP A 57 8.86 -13.45 3.48
C ASP A 57 8.05 -14.75 3.52
N SER A 58 8.56 -15.82 2.88
CA SER A 58 8.51 -17.17 3.52
C SER A 58 9.06 -18.34 2.70
N ASN A 59 9.30 -18.30 1.38
CA ASN A 59 9.67 -19.58 0.72
C ASN A 59 10.46 -19.58 -0.60
N THR A 60 11.06 -18.48 -1.04
CA THR A 60 11.86 -18.53 -2.27
C THR A 60 13.26 -19.08 -1.99
N LYS A 61 13.38 -20.42 -1.93
CA LYS A 61 14.68 -21.08 -2.13
C LYS A 61 15.09 -20.82 -3.57
N TYR A 62 16.05 -19.93 -3.77
CA TYR A 62 16.79 -19.86 -5.02
C TYR A 62 17.50 -21.19 -5.23
N SER A 63 16.99 -22.03 -6.13
CA SER A 63 17.78 -23.13 -6.69
C SER A 63 18.68 -22.52 -7.75
N ASP A 64 19.93 -22.25 -7.37
CA ASP A 64 21.03 -22.07 -8.31
C ASP A 64 21.21 -23.38 -9.09
N GLU A 65 20.65 -23.45 -10.28
CA GLU A 65 21.11 -24.41 -11.29
C GLU A 65 22.03 -23.66 -12.27
N ARG A 66 23.30 -24.02 -12.16
CA ARG A 66 24.44 -23.56 -12.97
C ARG A 66 24.31 -23.95 -14.44
#